data_AF-A0A7V5SUI8-F1
#
_entry.id   AF-A0A7V5SUI8-F1
#
_cell.length_a   1.000
_cell.length_b   1.000
_cell.length_c   1.000
_cell.angle_alpha   90.00
_cell.angle_beta   90.00
_cell.angle_gamma   90.00
#
_symmetry.space_group_name_H-M   'P 1'
#
loop_
_entity.id
_entity.type
_entity.pdbx_description
1 polymer ?
#
loop_
_entity_poly.entity_id
_entity_poly.type
_entity_poly.pdbx_seq_one_letter_code
_entity_poly.pdbx_strand_id
1 'polypeptide(L)'
;MGLEKENELKIKNDLDNFKKSLSKEELNKLISNTLELIKYQNSEDSSENLAKIPMIDLKDIKTNPEWYENRMFLISNTTLYYCDQFCNNVIYLDLLFDLRVLPNDLIQYCSLLTSILGNQDTKNYSYSDLEKEILLNC
;
A
#
# COMPACT_ATOMS: atom_id res chain seq x y z
N MET A 1 20.04 -8.40 13.30
CA MET A 1 21.41 -7.87 13.06
C MET A 1 22.50 -8.93 12.92
N GLY A 2 22.27 -10.23 13.22
CA GLY A 2 23.27 -11.30 13.02
C GLY A 2 23.21 -11.97 11.63
N LEU A 3 22.00 -12.29 11.15
CA LEU A 3 21.77 -13.00 9.88
C LEU A 3 22.30 -12.24 8.65
N GLU A 4 22.17 -10.92 8.65
CA GLU A 4 22.65 -10.03 7.58
C GLU A 4 24.18 -10.06 7.45
N LYS A 5 24.88 -10.00 8.59
CA LYS A 5 26.35 -10.11 8.64
C LYS A 5 26.86 -11.47 8.19
N GLU A 6 26.16 -12.54 8.56
CA GLU A 6 26.50 -13.90 8.10
C GLU A 6 26.34 -14.06 6.59
N ASN A 7 25.30 -13.47 6.01
CA ASN A 7 25.07 -13.49 4.56
C ASN A 7 26.12 -12.66 3.79
N GLU A 8 26.47 -11.47 4.29
CA GLU A 8 27.54 -10.66 3.70
C GLU A 8 28.89 -11.39 3.68
N LEU A 9 29.22 -12.09 4.77
CA LEU A 9 30.44 -12.89 4.87
C LEU A 9 30.47 -14.05 3.87
N LYS A 10 29.35 -14.76 3.70
CA LYS A 10 29.22 -15.82 2.69
C LYS A 10 29.41 -15.28 1.29
N ILE A 11 28.69 -14.22 0.93
CA ILE A 11 28.77 -13.59 -0.39
C ILE A 11 30.20 -13.13 -0.69
N LYS A 12 30.87 -12.50 0.28
CA LYS A 12 32.25 -12.05 0.12
C LYS A 12 33.21 -13.22 -0.14
N ASN A 13 33.06 -14.32 0.60
CA ASN A 13 33.89 -15.52 0.42
C ASN A 13 33.67 -16.16 -0.96
N ASP A 14 32.41 -16.24 -1.40
CA ASP A 14 32.07 -16.79 -2.72
C ASP A 14 32.66 -15.95 -3.86
N LEU A 15 32.58 -14.62 -3.76
CA LEU A 15 33.17 -13.69 -4.73
C LEU A 15 34.71 -13.78 -4.76
N ASP A 16 35.36 -13.89 -3.60
CA ASP A 16 36.81 -14.05 -3.53
C ASP A 16 37.27 -15.38 -4.14
N ASN A 17 36.54 -16.47 -3.90
CA ASN A 17 36.82 -17.78 -4.47
C ASN A 17 36.64 -17.77 -5.99
N PHE A 18 35.54 -17.18 -6.47
CA PHE A 18 35.28 -17.01 -7.89
C PHE A 18 36.39 -16.19 -8.56
N LYS A 19 36.78 -15.05 -7.98
CA LYS A 19 37.86 -14.21 -8.50
C LYS A 19 39.19 -14.94 -8.58
N LYS A 20 39.52 -15.80 -7.60
CA LYS A 20 40.75 -16.62 -7.60
C LYS A 20 40.71 -17.74 -8.63
N SER A 21 39.54 -18.24 -9.01
CA SER A 21 39.40 -19.27 -10.05
C SER A 21 39.62 -18.76 -11.48
N LEU A 22 39.57 -17.43 -11.69
CA LEU A 22 39.73 -16.82 -13.01
C LEU A 22 41.21 -16.70 -13.40
N SER A 23 41.51 -17.03 -14.65
CA SER A 23 42.79 -16.71 -15.27
C SER A 23 42.94 -15.21 -15.51
N LYS A 24 44.18 -14.76 -15.77
CA LYS A 24 44.47 -13.35 -16.05
C LYS A 24 43.73 -12.83 -17.30
N GLU A 25 43.55 -13.68 -18.30
CA GLU A 25 42.80 -13.35 -19.51
C GLU A 25 41.30 -13.19 -19.23
N GLU A 26 40.71 -14.11 -18.46
CA GLU A 26 39.29 -14.05 -18.09
C GLU A 26 38.99 -12.85 -17.18
N LEU A 27 39.89 -12.53 -16.25
CA LEU A 27 39.76 -11.35 -15.39
C LEU A 27 39.80 -10.05 -16.21
N ASN A 28 40.72 -9.94 -17.17
CA ASN A 28 40.81 -8.78 -18.06
C ASN A 28 39.58 -8.65 -18.95
N LYS A 29 39.05 -9.77 -19.46
CA LYS A 29 37.80 -9.81 -20.22
C LYS A 29 36.61 -9.36 -19.38
N LEU A 30 36.52 -9.81 -18.13
CA LEU A 30 35.47 -9.40 -17.20
C LEU A 30 35.52 -7.88 -16.95
N ILE A 31 36.70 -7.32 -16.70
CA ILE A 31 36.88 -5.87 -16.53
C ILE A 31 36.46 -5.09 -17.78
N SER A 32 36.87 -5.55 -18.97
CA SER A 32 36.49 -4.91 -20.24
C SER A 32 34.97 -4.92 -20.43
N ASN A 33 34.32 -6.06 -20.20
CA ASN A 33 32.87 -6.20 -20.31
C ASN A 33 32.15 -5.30 -19.30
N THR A 34 32.66 -5.19 -18.07
CA THR A 34 32.09 -4.29 -17.05
C THR A 34 32.19 -2.83 -17.48
N LEU A 35 33.32 -2.40 -18.04
CA LEU A 35 33.48 -1.02 -18.53
C LEU A 35 32.56 -0.72 -19.72
N GLU A 36 32.41 -1.68 -20.64
CA GLU A 36 31.49 -1.56 -21.78
C GLU A 36 30.03 -1.49 -21.30
N LEU A 37 29.64 -2.34 -20.35
CA LEU A 37 28.31 -2.32 -19.76
C LEU A 37 28.01 -1.00 -19.04
N ILE A 38 28.96 -0.47 -18.25
CA ILE A 38 28.83 0.84 -17.61
C ILE A 38 28.65 1.94 -18.64
N LYS A 39 29.41 1.89 -19.74
CA LYS A 39 29.27 2.87 -20.84
C LYS A 39 27.89 2.79 -21.50
N TYR A 40 27.37 1.58 -21.71
CA TYR A 40 26.03 1.35 -22.26
C TYR A 40 24.92 1.82 -21.31
N GLN A 41 25.04 1.53 -20.00
CA GLN A 41 24.04 1.95 -19.01
C GLN A 41 24.00 3.48 -18.82
N ASN A 42 25.14 4.16 -18.99
CA ASN A 42 25.23 5.61 -18.89
C ASN A 42 24.98 6.33 -20.21
N SER A 43 24.79 5.62 -21.33
CA SER A 43 24.49 6.28 -22.60
C SER A 43 23.03 6.72 -22.63
N GLU A 44 22.80 7.99 -22.96
CA GLU A 44 21.45 8.50 -23.20
C GLU A 44 20.88 7.88 -24.47
N ASP A 45 19.59 7.52 -24.42
CA ASP A 45 18.86 7.15 -25.62
C ASP A 45 18.75 8.36 -26.56
N SER A 46 18.94 8.12 -27.86
CA SER A 46 18.75 9.18 -28.86
C SER A 46 17.29 9.65 -28.88
N SER A 47 17.07 10.92 -29.21
CA SER A 47 15.72 11.49 -29.35
C SER A 47 14.84 10.70 -30.33
N GLU A 48 15.43 10.11 -31.36
CA GLU A 48 14.76 9.26 -32.34
C GLU A 48 14.26 7.94 -31.75
N ASN A 49 15.00 7.37 -30.79
CA ASN A 49 14.59 6.16 -30.09
C ASN A 49 13.53 6.47 -29.02
N LEU A 50 13.70 7.59 -28.29
CA LEU A 50 12.68 8.07 -27.35
C LEU A 50 11.35 8.37 -28.05
N ALA A 51 11.38 8.94 -29.25
CA ALA A 51 10.18 9.25 -30.04
C ALA A 51 9.41 8.01 -30.54
N LYS A 52 10.01 6.82 -30.53
CA LYS A 52 9.31 5.56 -30.86
C LYS A 52 8.50 5.02 -29.69
N ILE A 53 8.74 5.52 -28.48
CA ILE A 53 8.00 5.11 -27.29
C ILE A 53 6.62 5.79 -27.37
N PRO A 54 5.52 5.02 -27.44
CA PRO A 54 4.19 5.62 -27.46
C PRO A 54 3.95 6.38 -26.16
N MET A 55 3.61 7.66 -26.27
CA MET A 55 3.27 8.52 -25.14
C MET A 55 1.83 9.00 -25.28
N ILE A 56 1.18 9.25 -24.14
CA ILE A 56 -0.11 9.93 -24.11
C ILE A 56 0.09 11.43 -24.31
N ASP A 57 -0.85 12.08 -24.98
CA ASP A 57 -0.84 13.53 -25.11
C ASP A 57 -1.37 14.19 -23.83
N LEU A 58 -0.92 15.42 -23.56
CA LEU A 58 -1.49 16.22 -22.46
C LEU A 58 -3.01 16.40 -22.59
N LYS A 59 -3.55 16.30 -23.81
CA LYS A 59 -5.00 16.38 -24.09
C LYS A 59 -5.76 15.11 -23.67
N ASP A 60 -5.06 13.98 -23.51
CA ASP A 60 -5.64 12.73 -23.05
C ASP A 60 -5.84 12.70 -21.53
N ILE A 61 -5.25 13.67 -20.82
CA ILE A 61 -5.39 13.82 -19.38
C ILE A 61 -6.68 14.60 -19.09
N LYS A 62 -7.61 13.98 -18.35
CA LYS A 62 -8.80 14.67 -17.84
C LYS A 62 -8.38 15.86 -16.98
N THR A 63 -8.81 17.07 -17.34
CA THR A 63 -8.49 18.31 -16.62
C THR A 63 -9.34 18.54 -15.38
N ASN A 64 -10.50 17.87 -15.31
CA ASN A 64 -11.46 18.03 -14.22
C ASN A 64 -11.47 16.77 -13.35
N PRO A 65 -11.47 16.91 -12.01
CA PRO A 65 -11.63 15.78 -11.12
C PRO A 65 -13.02 15.18 -11.29
N GLU A 66 -13.12 13.86 -11.08
CA GLU A 66 -14.42 13.22 -10.93
C GLU A 66 -15.03 13.70 -9.59
N TRP A 67 -16.19 14.34 -9.68
CA TRP A 67 -16.94 14.78 -8.50
C TRP A 67 -18.06 13.79 -8.22
N TYR A 68 -18.15 13.31 -6.98
CA TYR A 68 -19.21 12.43 -6.57
C TYR A 68 -20.31 13.24 -5.89
N GLU A 69 -21.53 13.16 -6.41
CA GLU A 69 -22.70 13.82 -5.83
C GLU A 69 -23.14 13.09 -4.56
N ASN A 70 -22.79 13.66 -3.40
CA ASN A 70 -23.35 13.24 -2.12
C ASN A 70 -24.65 13.99 -1.84
N ARG A 71 -25.75 13.26 -1.67
CA ARG A 71 -27.04 13.81 -1.25
C ARG A 71 -27.08 13.89 0.27
N MET A 72 -27.36 15.08 0.80
CA MET A 72 -27.52 15.31 2.24
C MET A 72 -28.99 15.16 2.64
N PHE A 73 -29.24 14.35 3.66
CA PHE A 73 -30.55 14.20 4.29
C PHE A 73 -30.45 14.54 5.77
N LEU A 74 -31.55 15.05 6.34
CA LEU A 74 -31.70 15.18 7.78
C LEU A 74 -32.67 14.11 8.27
N ILE A 75 -32.17 13.16 9.07
CA ILE A 75 -32.98 12.09 9.65
C ILE A 75 -33.00 12.32 11.17
N SER A 76 -34.18 12.62 11.69
CA SER A 76 -34.36 13.08 13.06
C SER A 76 -33.44 14.28 13.35
N ASN A 77 -32.40 14.10 14.16
CA ASN A 77 -31.42 15.13 14.51
C ASN A 77 -30.01 14.85 13.96
N THR A 78 -29.87 13.92 13.02
CA THR A 78 -28.57 13.51 12.45
C THR A 78 -28.53 13.77 10.95
N THR A 79 -27.40 14.25 10.48
CA THR A 79 -27.13 14.40 9.04
C THR A 79 -26.71 13.05 8.46
N LEU A 80 -27.39 12.62 7.40
CA LEU A 80 -27.00 11.49 6.57
C LEU A 80 -26.42 12.01 5.25
N TYR A 81 -25.22 11.56 4.89
CA TYR A 81 -24.67 11.72 3.55
C TYR A 81 -24.86 10.42 2.78
N TYR A 82 -25.60 10.48 1.68
CA TYR A 82 -25.88 9.34 0.82
C TYR A 82 -25.15 9.49 -0.51
N CYS A 83 -24.29 8.53 -0.79
CA CYS A 83 -23.57 8.42 -2.05
C CYS A 83 -24.24 7.35 -2.91
N ASP A 84 -24.88 7.74 -4.01
CA ASP A 84 -25.53 6.81 -4.93
C ASP A 84 -24.53 6.36 -5.99
N GLN A 85 -23.80 5.29 -5.64
CA GLN A 85 -22.84 4.64 -6.51
C GLN A 85 -23.20 3.17 -6.67
N PHE A 86 -22.82 2.61 -7.82
CA PHE A 86 -22.94 1.18 -8.04
C PHE A 86 -21.98 0.43 -7.12
N CYS A 87 -22.55 -0.21 -6.09
CA CYS A 87 -21.81 -0.97 -5.08
C CYS A 87 -22.06 -2.48 -5.15
N ASN A 88 -22.59 -3.00 -6.26
CA ASN A 88 -22.87 -4.43 -6.47
C ASN A 88 -23.64 -5.09 -5.30
N ASN A 89 -24.74 -4.46 -4.89
CA ASN A 89 -25.62 -4.88 -3.80
C ASN A 89 -24.97 -4.88 -2.39
N VAL A 90 -23.79 -4.27 -2.24
CA VAL A 90 -23.18 -4.00 -0.93
C VAL A 90 -23.54 -2.60 -0.46
N ILE A 91 -23.92 -2.46 0.81
CA ILE A 91 -24.18 -1.18 1.45
C ILE A 91 -22.98 -0.83 2.33
N TYR A 92 -22.39 0.33 2.11
CA TYR A 92 -21.35 0.88 2.97
C TYR A 92 -21.98 1.88 3.93
N LEU A 93 -21.79 1.67 5.24
CA LEU A 93 -22.34 2.51 6.29
C LEU A 93 -21.24 2.94 7.26
N ASP A 94 -21.00 4.25 7.31
CA ASP A 94 -20.12 4.87 8.30
C ASP A 94 -20.95 5.64 9.33
N LEU A 95 -20.72 5.34 10.61
CA LEU A 95 -21.30 6.06 11.73
C LEU A 95 -20.21 6.91 12.40
N LEU A 96 -20.33 8.23 12.30
CA LEU A 96 -19.34 9.17 12.81
C LEU A 96 -19.84 9.82 14.11
N PHE A 97 -18.99 9.79 15.13
CA PHE A 97 -19.26 10.36 16.45
C PHE A 97 -18.27 11.48 16.77
N ASP A 98 -18.78 12.57 17.35
CA ASP A 98 -17.96 13.71 17.76
C ASP A 98 -17.22 13.40 19.07
N LEU A 99 -15.89 13.28 19.00
CA LEU A 99 -15.04 12.99 20.16
C LEU A 99 -14.77 14.20 21.05
N ARG A 100 -15.15 15.43 20.65
CA ARG A 100 -14.91 16.66 21.45
C ARG A 100 -15.63 16.66 22.80
N VAL A 101 -16.60 15.78 22.98
CA VAL A 101 -17.32 15.60 24.25
C VAL A 101 -16.53 14.79 25.29
N LEU A 102 -15.43 14.16 24.88
CA LEU A 102 -14.63 13.33 25.78
C LEU A 102 -13.63 14.16 26.60
N PRO A 103 -13.52 13.90 27.91
CA PRO A 103 -12.39 14.34 28.73
C PRO A 103 -11.04 13.91 28.14
N ASN A 104 -10.01 14.75 28.28
CA ASN A 104 -8.68 14.53 27.67
C ASN A 104 -8.01 13.23 28.15
N ASP A 105 -8.23 12.84 29.40
CA ASP A 105 -7.73 11.60 30.00
C ASP A 105 -8.37 10.35 29.39
N LEU A 106 -9.55 10.48 28.77
CA LEU A 106 -10.23 9.37 28.10
C LEU A 106 -9.81 9.16 26.64
N ILE A 107 -9.17 10.15 26.00
CA ILE A 107 -8.78 10.09 24.58
C ILE A 107 -7.88 8.89 24.28
N GLN A 108 -6.96 8.57 25.21
CA GLN A 108 -6.05 7.43 25.04
C GLN A 108 -6.77 6.07 24.96
N TYR A 109 -8.00 5.98 25.48
CA TYR A 109 -8.80 4.75 25.43
C TYR A 109 -9.69 4.65 24.19
N CYS A 110 -9.79 5.70 23.34
CA CYS A 110 -10.60 5.64 22.13
C CYS A 110 -10.17 4.48 21.22
N SER A 111 -8.86 4.29 21.03
CA SER A 111 -8.33 3.17 20.24
C SER A 111 -8.72 1.82 20.85
N LEU A 112 -8.63 1.70 22.19
CA LEU A 112 -9.02 0.46 22.87
C LEU A 112 -10.51 0.19 22.68
N LEU A 113 -11.35 1.20 22.86
CA LEU A 113 -12.79 1.10 22.65
C LEU A 113 -13.09 0.58 21.24
N THR A 114 -12.48 1.16 20.20
CA THR A 114 -12.70 0.70 18.82
C THR A 114 -12.23 -0.74 18.57
N SER A 115 -11.20 -1.22 19.27
CA SER A 115 -10.72 -2.59 19.11
C SER A 115 -11.62 -3.63 19.79
N ILE A 116 -12.30 -3.24 20.87
CA ILE A 116 -13.16 -4.16 21.65
C ILE A 116 -14.64 -4.03 21.32
N LEU A 117 -15.06 -2.95 20.65
CA LEU A 117 -16.45 -2.73 20.28
C LEU A 117 -16.91 -3.82 19.30
N GLY A 118 -17.96 -4.55 19.66
CA GLY A 118 -18.45 -5.70 18.89
C GLY A 118 -17.77 -7.03 19.25
N ASN A 119 -16.67 -7.01 20.01
CA ASN A 119 -15.91 -8.19 20.39
C ASN A 119 -16.12 -8.60 21.86
N GLN A 120 -17.35 -8.44 22.38
CA GLN A 120 -17.69 -8.72 23.78
C GLN A 120 -19.10 -9.33 23.88
N ASP A 121 -19.37 -9.99 25.00
CA ASP A 121 -20.72 -10.45 25.33
C ASP A 121 -21.70 -9.27 25.42
N THR A 122 -22.92 -9.49 24.97
CA THR A 122 -24.05 -8.57 25.12
C THR A 122 -25.11 -9.20 26.03
N LYS A 123 -26.19 -8.46 26.31
CA LYS A 123 -27.31 -9.01 27.09
C LYS A 123 -27.95 -10.25 26.45
N ASN A 124 -27.91 -10.33 25.12
CA ASN A 124 -28.64 -11.35 24.35
C ASN A 124 -27.73 -12.38 23.67
N TYR A 125 -26.45 -12.06 23.47
CA TYR A 125 -25.50 -12.90 22.73
C TYR A 125 -24.18 -13.00 23.47
N SER A 126 -23.61 -14.21 23.49
CA SER A 126 -22.18 -14.37 23.76
C SER A 126 -21.36 -13.77 22.63
N TYR A 127 -20.08 -13.46 22.88
CA TYR A 127 -19.15 -13.00 21.87
C TYR A 127 -19.16 -13.90 20.62
N SER A 128 -19.07 -15.22 20.81
CA SER A 128 -19.05 -16.18 19.70
C SER A 128 -20.36 -16.25 18.93
N ASP A 129 -21.50 -15.96 19.57
CA ASP A 129 -22.78 -15.94 18.88
C ASP A 129 -23.00 -14.61 18.15
N LEU A 130 -22.56 -13.50 18.75
CA LEU A 130 -22.58 -12.18 18.10
C LEU A 130 -21.71 -12.16 16.84
N GLU A 131 -20.51 -12.74 16.89
CA GLU A 131 -19.61 -12.84 15.74
C GLU A 131 -20.25 -13.62 14.59
N LYS A 132 -20.95 -14.73 14.88
CA LYS A 132 -21.70 -15.50 13.87
C LYS A 132 -22.86 -14.71 13.28
N GLU A 133 -23.63 -14.02 14.12
CA GLU A 133 -24.77 -13.21 13.64
C GLU A 133 -24.33 -12.07 12.74
N ILE A 134 -23.20 -11.42 13.05
CA ILE A 134 -22.61 -10.39 12.19
C ILE A 134 -22.21 -11.02 10.85
N LEU A 135 -21.51 -12.15 10.85
CA LEU A 135 -21.06 -12.81 9.61
C LEU A 135 -22.21 -13.33 8.73
N LEU A 136 -23.33 -13.73 9.32
CA LEU A 136 -24.47 -14.28 8.61
C LEU A 136 -25.40 -13.21 8.02
N ASN A 137 -25.49 -12.04 8.66
CA ASN A 137 -26.50 -11.03 8.33
C ASN A 137 -25.92 -9.68 7.89
N CYS A 138 -24.59 -9.49 7.90
CA CYS A 138 -23.89 -8.31 7.41
C CYS A 138 -22.81 -8.72 6.40
#